data_AF-A0AA50CMZ9-F1
#
_entry.id   AF-A0AA50CMZ9-F1
#
_cell.length_a   1.000
_cell.length_b   1.000
_cell.length_c   1.000
_cell.angle_alpha   90.00
_cell.angle_beta   90.00
_cell.angle_gamma   90.00
#
_symmetry.space_group_name_H-M   'P 1'
#
loop_
_entity.id
_entity.type
_entity.pdbx_description
1 polymer ?
#
loop_
_entity_poly.entity_id
_entity_poly.type
_entity_poly.pdbx_seq_one_letter_code
_entity_poly.pdbx_strand_id
1 'polypeptide(L)'
;MTFGFPAWTILPAPSTMVAMTTYHVGNCPACRNGRLFLFRETDTGDVYGHCEECEQGFRSPDEIDANKGFPTLLNPSDAQWATAEDIGRSVWANYTLFPAQA
;
A
#
# COMPACT_ATOMS: atom_id res chain seq x y z
N MET A 1 48.75 36.47 -0.81
CA MET A 1 48.24 35.18 -1.33
C MET A 1 46.82 35.04 -0.83
N THR A 2 45.84 35.36 -1.67
CA THR A 2 44.41 35.32 -1.34
C THR A 2 43.75 34.36 -2.33
N PHE A 3 43.44 33.17 -1.85
CA PHE A 3 42.45 32.27 -2.47
C PHE A 3 41.12 32.62 -1.75
N GLY A 4 39.99 32.92 -2.39
CA GLY A 4 39.44 32.42 -3.64
C GLY A 4 38.31 31.44 -3.31
N PHE A 5 37.07 31.92 -3.18
CA PHE A 5 35.86 31.07 -3.22
C PHE A 5 34.75 31.79 -3.98
N PRO A 6 34.39 31.35 -5.20
CA PRO A 6 33.26 31.90 -5.91
C PRO A 6 31.95 31.33 -5.35
N ALA A 7 30.99 32.23 -5.15
CA ALA A 7 29.61 31.90 -4.87
C ALA A 7 28.95 31.37 -6.15
N TRP A 8 28.79 30.05 -6.29
CA TRP A 8 27.86 29.30 -7.17
C TRP A 8 27.92 27.87 -6.59
N THR A 9 26.89 27.21 -6.07
CA THR A 9 25.56 26.92 -6.61
C THR A 9 24.77 26.27 -5.45
N ILE A 10 23.68 26.86 -4.97
CA ILE A 10 22.73 26.12 -4.13
C ILE A 10 21.82 25.39 -5.13
N LEU A 11 22.19 24.17 -5.48
CA LEU A 11 21.23 23.25 -6.11
C LEU A 11 20.17 22.93 -5.06
N PRO A 12 18.87 23.13 -5.33
CA PRO A 12 17.86 22.51 -4.48
C PRO A 12 18.06 21.00 -4.56
N ALA A 13 18.04 20.33 -3.40
CA ALA A 13 18.07 18.88 -3.32
C ALA A 13 16.99 18.31 -4.27
N PRO A 14 17.24 17.17 -4.95
CA PRO A 14 16.20 16.53 -5.74
C PRO A 14 15.04 16.25 -4.78
N SER A 15 13.90 16.91 -5.01
CA SER A 15 12.63 16.57 -4.38
C SER A 15 12.47 15.08 -4.55
N THR A 16 12.71 14.33 -3.47
CA THR A 16 12.56 12.89 -3.47
C THR A 16 11.07 12.69 -3.66
N MET A 17 10.66 12.48 -4.92
CA MET A 17 9.36 11.92 -5.23
C MET A 17 9.39 10.55 -4.55
N VAL A 18 8.90 10.49 -3.31
CA VAL A 18 8.66 9.23 -2.62
C VAL A 18 7.59 8.57 -3.46
N ALA A 19 8.00 7.76 -4.43
CA ALA A 19 7.11 6.89 -5.15
C ALA A 19 6.41 6.05 -4.08
N MET A 20 5.11 6.30 -3.87
CA MET A 20 4.31 5.54 -2.93
C MET A 20 4.28 4.11 -3.45
N THR A 21 5.10 3.26 -2.84
CA THR A 21 5.14 1.84 -3.18
C THR A 21 3.88 1.21 -2.62
N THR A 22 3.04 0.66 -3.49
CA THR A 22 1.84 -0.06 -3.09
C THR A 22 2.19 -1.54 -2.94
N TYR A 23 1.42 -2.25 -2.13
CA TYR A 23 1.68 -3.67 -1.84
C TYR A 23 0.43 -4.48 -2.17
N HIS A 24 0.63 -5.65 -2.77
CA HIS A 24 -0.43 -6.63 -2.99
C HIS A 24 0.01 -8.02 -2.54
N VAL A 25 -0.95 -8.86 -2.17
CA VAL A 25 -0.70 -10.22 -1.65
C VAL A 25 -0.78 -11.31 -2.73
N GLY A 26 -1.06 -10.91 -3.97
CA GLY A 26 -1.21 -11.79 -5.12
C GLY A 26 -2.56 -11.62 -5.80
N ASN A 27 -3.07 -12.70 -6.39
CA ASN A 27 -4.36 -12.70 -7.07
C ASN A 27 -5.51 -12.80 -6.07
N CYS A 28 -6.62 -12.15 -6.38
CA CYS A 28 -7.83 -12.22 -5.58
C CYS A 28 -8.41 -13.65 -5.61
N PRO A 29 -8.68 -14.26 -4.45
CA PRO A 29 -9.25 -15.61 -4.38
C PRO A 29 -10.68 -15.68 -4.92
N ALA A 30 -11.44 -14.58 -4.85
CA ALA A 30 -12.86 -14.52 -5.22
C ALA A 30 -13.07 -14.48 -6.73
N CYS A 31 -12.47 -13.51 -7.43
CA CYS A 31 -12.63 -13.38 -8.89
C CYS A 31 -11.51 -14.05 -9.69
N ARG A 32 -10.35 -14.34 -9.06
CA ARG A 32 -9.15 -14.94 -9.68
C ARG A 32 -8.56 -14.17 -10.87
N ASN A 33 -8.99 -12.93 -11.07
CA ASN A 33 -8.55 -12.10 -12.20
C ASN A 33 -7.75 -10.88 -11.71
N GLY A 34 -8.20 -10.22 -10.63
CA GLY A 34 -7.59 -9.00 -10.13
C GLY A 34 -6.53 -9.27 -9.06
N ARG A 35 -5.69 -8.28 -8.77
CA ARG A 35 -4.77 -8.33 -7.62
C ARG A 35 -5.46 -7.86 -6.34
N LEU A 36 -5.01 -8.42 -5.22
CA LEU A 36 -5.48 -8.08 -3.88
C LEU A 36 -4.48 -7.13 -3.20
N PHE A 37 -4.77 -5.84 -3.26
CA PHE A 37 -3.93 -4.76 -2.72
C PHE A 37 -4.20 -4.49 -1.25
N LEU A 38 -3.19 -4.04 -0.50
CA LEU A 38 -3.34 -3.72 0.92
C LEU A 38 -3.64 -2.23 1.14
N PHE A 39 -4.76 -1.98 1.80
CA PHE A 39 -5.21 -0.66 2.23
C PHE A 39 -5.29 -0.60 3.74
N ARG A 40 -5.15 0.61 4.28
CA ARG A 40 -5.36 0.93 5.68
C ARG A 40 -6.61 1.79 5.81
N GLU A 41 -7.54 1.35 6.64
CA GLU A 41 -8.74 2.12 7.00
C GLU A 41 -8.31 3.36 7.81
N THR A 42 -8.85 4.54 7.49
CA THR A 42 -8.38 5.81 8.08
C THR A 42 -8.87 5.97 9.53
N ASP A 43 -10.08 5.50 9.84
CA ASP A 43 -10.68 5.58 11.17
C ASP A 43 -10.07 4.61 12.19
N THR A 44 -9.93 3.34 11.82
CA THR A 44 -9.45 2.27 12.73
C THR A 44 -7.94 2.07 12.65
N GLY A 45 -7.33 2.36 11.50
CA GLY A 45 -5.95 2.00 11.21
C GLY A 45 -5.76 0.54 10.81
N ASP A 46 -6.85 -0.23 10.67
CA ASP A 46 -6.78 -1.64 10.29
C ASP A 46 -6.35 -1.80 8.82
N VAL A 47 -5.50 -2.80 8.57
CA VAL A 47 -5.07 -3.16 7.21
C VAL A 47 -5.95 -4.27 6.67
N TYR A 48 -6.49 -4.07 5.47
CA TYR A 48 -7.30 -5.04 4.76
C TYR A 48 -6.84 -5.17 3.30
N GLY A 49 -7.04 -6.36 2.73
CA GLY A 49 -6.86 -6.60 1.32
C GLY A 49 -8.09 -6.16 0.53
N HIS A 50 -7.91 -5.46 -0.58
CA HIS A 50 -8.94 -5.01 -1.51
C HIS A 50 -8.62 -5.47 -2.93
N CYS A 51 -9.60 -6.08 -3.61
CA CYS A 51 -9.43 -6.48 -5.00
C CYS A 51 -9.79 -5.36 -5.96
N GLU A 52 -8.83 -5.00 -6.83
CA GLU A 52 -8.97 -3.92 -7.81
C GLU A 52 -10.06 -4.14 -8.88
N GLU A 53 -10.57 -5.36 -9.06
CA GLU A 53 -11.54 -5.68 -10.12
C GLU A 53 -12.94 -6.00 -9.62
N CYS A 54 -13.05 -6.77 -8.53
CA CYS A 54 -14.34 -7.22 -8.01
C CYS A 54 -14.75 -6.51 -6.72
N GLU A 55 -13.93 -5.55 -6.26
CA GLU A 55 -14.21 -4.73 -5.08
C GLU A 55 -14.44 -5.56 -3.81
N GLN A 56 -13.90 -6.79 -3.77
CA GLN A 56 -13.97 -7.67 -2.60
C GLN A 56 -12.83 -7.34 -1.63
N GLY A 57 -13.20 -7.11 -0.38
CA GLY A 57 -12.31 -6.90 0.75
C GLY A 57 -12.13 -8.13 1.63
N PHE A 58 -10.96 -8.26 2.26
CA PHE A 58 -10.63 -9.27 3.26
C PHE A 58 -9.87 -8.59 4.41
N ARG A 59 -10.34 -8.71 5.65
CA ARG A 59 -9.69 -8.15 6.85
C ARG A 59 -8.46 -8.97 7.23
N SER A 60 -8.47 -10.27 6.97
CA SER A 60 -7.35 -11.16 7.26
C SER A 60 -7.12 -12.20 6.16
N PRO A 61 -5.91 -12.80 6.11
CA PRO A 61 -5.65 -13.94 5.25
C PRO A 61 -6.58 -15.14 5.52
N ASP A 62 -6.97 -15.39 6.77
CA ASP A 62 -7.88 -16.49 7.10
C ASP A 62 -9.25 -16.35 6.43
N GLU A 63 -9.70 -15.11 6.18
CA GLU A 63 -10.94 -14.86 5.44
C GLU A 63 -10.83 -15.19 3.95
N ILE A 64 -9.62 -15.15 3.38
CA ILE A 64 -9.35 -15.60 2.02
C ILE A 64 -9.62 -17.11 1.93
N ASP A 65 -9.04 -17.89 2.84
CA ASP A 65 -9.19 -19.35 2.86
C ASP A 65 -10.64 -19.76 3.15
N ALA A 66 -11.34 -19.01 4.01
CA ALA A 66 -12.75 -19.23 4.30
C ALA A 66 -13.70 -18.72 3.20
N ASN A 67 -13.19 -18.00 2.18
CA ASN A 67 -13.95 -17.28 1.17
C ASN A 67 -15.04 -16.37 1.78
N LYS A 68 -14.69 -15.66 2.86
CA LYS A 68 -15.58 -14.78 3.63
C LYS A 68 -15.16 -13.31 3.50
N GLY A 69 -15.05 -12.84 2.26
CA GLY A 69 -14.80 -11.42 2.02
C GLY A 69 -16.04 -10.55 2.29
N PHE A 70 -15.83 -9.25 2.37
CA PHE A 70 -16.88 -8.23 2.44
C PHE A 70 -16.83 -7.31 1.20
N PRO A 71 -17.95 -6.79 0.69
CA PRO A 71 -17.91 -5.80 -0.38
C PRO A 71 -17.27 -4.52 0.16
N THR A 72 -16.23 -4.05 -0.51
CA THR A 72 -15.53 -2.80 -0.19
C THR A 72 -15.90 -1.72 -1.18
N LEU A 73 -16.41 -0.60 -0.67
CA LEU A 73 -16.50 0.63 -1.45
C LEU A 73 -15.27 1.47 -1.12
N LEU A 74 -14.30 1.52 -2.04
CA LEU A 74 -13.10 2.33 -1.87
C LEU A 74 -13.47 3.81 -2.02
N ASN A 75 -13.79 4.44 -0.90
CA ASN A 75 -13.83 5.88 -0.82
C ASN A 75 -12.44 6.38 -0.38
N PRO A 76 -11.80 7.28 -1.14
CA PRO A 76 -10.47 7.79 -0.79
C PRO A 76 -10.43 8.53 0.56
N SER A 77 -11.58 8.87 1.14
CA SER A 77 -11.67 9.46 2.48
C SER A 77 -11.60 8.42 3.61
N ASP A 78 -11.98 7.18 3.32
CA ASP A 78 -12.20 6.13 4.33
C ASP A 78 -11.05 5.11 4.34
N ALA A 79 -10.22 5.08 3.29
CA ALA A 79 -9.06 4.20 3.19
C ALA A 79 -7.91 4.83 2.40
N GLN A 80 -6.69 4.52 2.84
CA GLN A 80 -5.44 4.92 2.21
C GLN A 80 -4.58 3.70 1.89
N TRP A 81 -3.58 3.84 1.03
CA TRP A 81 -2.61 2.77 0.78
C TRP A 81 -1.88 2.38 2.08
N ALA A 82 -1.78 1.09 2.37
CA ALA A 82 -1.04 0.62 3.53
C ALA A 82 0.46 0.76 3.29
N THR A 83 1.18 1.37 4.24
CA THR A 83 2.65 1.43 4.20
C THR A 83 3.26 0.10 4.66
N ALA A 84 4.54 -0.13 4.36
CA ALA A 84 5.25 -1.29 4.89
C ALA A 84 5.20 -1.38 6.43
N GLU A 85 5.21 -0.22 7.12
CA GLU A 85 5.11 -0.15 8.57
C GLU A 85 3.70 -0.49 9.09
N ASP A 86 2.65 -0.08 8.38
CA ASP A 86 1.27 -0.49 8.71
C ASP A 86 1.10 -1.99 8.52
N ILE A 87 1.60 -2.53 7.39
CA ILE A 87 1.51 -3.95 7.08
C ILE A 87 2.27 -4.79 8.10
N GLY A 88 3.49 -4.39 8.46
CA GLY A 88 4.32 -5.06 9.45
C GLY A 88 3.73 -5.10 10.86
N ARG A 89 2.78 -4.21 11.18
CA ARG A 89 2.04 -4.18 12.45
C ARG A 89 0.67 -4.87 12.39
N SER A 90 0.28 -5.38 11.22
CA SER A 90 -1.03 -5.99 10.98
C SER A 90 -0.96 -7.52 10.90
N VAL A 91 -2.13 -8.15 10.75
CA VAL A 91 -2.25 -9.59 10.50
C VAL A 91 -1.60 -10.03 9.17
N TRP A 92 -1.31 -9.08 8.28
CA TRP A 92 -0.68 -9.32 6.98
C TRP A 92 0.85 -9.37 7.03
N ALA A 93 1.47 -9.09 8.20
CA ALA A 93 2.92 -9.02 8.36
C ALA A 93 3.67 -10.30 7.94
N ASN A 94 3.03 -11.47 8.07
CA ASN A 94 3.60 -12.78 7.73
C ASN A 94 3.20 -13.27 6.33
N TYR A 95 2.46 -12.49 5.56
CA TYR A 95 2.01 -12.87 4.24
C TYR A 95 3.03 -12.51 3.16
N THR A 96 3.04 -13.25 2.05
CA THR A 96 3.91 -12.91 0.93
C THR A 96 3.38 -11.65 0.24
N LEU A 97 4.20 -10.59 0.24
CA LEU A 97 3.85 -9.30 -0.35
C LEU A 97 4.66 -9.05 -1.62
N PHE A 98 4.00 -8.46 -2.60
CA PHE A 98 4.60 -8.01 -3.86
C PHE A 98 4.47 -6.50 -3.95
N PRO A 99 5.58 -5.77 -4.12
CA PRO A 99 5.52 -4.34 -4.38
C PRO A 99 4.98 -4.11 -5.79
N ALA A 100 4.08 -3.15 -5.93
CA ALA A 100 3.59 -2.65 -7.21
C ALA A 100 3.92 -1.15 -7.33
N GLN A 101 4.22 -0.74 -8.55
CA GLN A 101 4.28 0.68 -8.87
C GLN A 101 2.87 1.10 -9.29
N ALA A 102 2.30 2.05 -8.54
CA ALA A 102 1.06 2.72 -8.91
C ALA A 102 1.31 3.75 -10.02
#